data_AF-A0A2E5BZT2-F1
#
_entry.id   AF-A0A2E5BZT2-F1
#
_cell.length_a   1.000
_cell.length_b   1.000
_cell.length_c   1.000
_cell.angle_alpha   90.00
_cell.angle_beta   90.00
_cell.angle_gamma   90.00
#
_symmetry.space_group_name_H-M   'P 1'
#
loop_
_entity.id
_entity.type
_entity.pdbx_description
1 polymer ?
#
loop_
_entity_poly.entity_id
_entity_poly.type
_entity_poly.pdbx_seq_one_letter_code
_entity_poly.pdbx_strand_id
1 'polypeptide(L)'
;MENIVVTLENQIKTALDKFIETQCKKLSKNLKVSIERPKNRSYGDFSTNIAFHLSKEYAASPVEIAQTISSFIDNKSLIESSKVTAPGFINLVINKQWLKSQVNEIREASSRFGDSNIGNNSNVQVEYVSVNPTGVLHIGHARGAVIGDTISNVLSKN
;
A
#
# COMPACT_ATOMS: atom_id res chain seq x y z
N MET A 1 10.89 3.22 7.67
CA MET A 1 11.05 2.85 6.25
C MET A 1 9.77 3.21 5.53
N GLU A 2 9.86 3.85 4.37
CA GLU A 2 8.66 4.30 3.65
C GLU A 2 7.91 3.09 3.08
N ASN A 3 6.61 3.00 3.36
CA ASN A 3 5.77 1.94 2.82
C ASN A 3 5.62 2.15 1.31
N ILE A 4 6.13 1.23 0.50
CA ILE A 4 6.07 1.30 -0.97
C ILE A 4 4.67 1.60 -1.50
N VAL A 5 3.62 1.05 -0.87
CA VAL A 5 2.23 1.29 -1.26
C VAL A 5 1.87 2.76 -1.07
N VAL A 6 2.27 3.36 0.05
CA VAL A 6 2.04 4.79 0.34
C VAL A 6 2.81 5.68 -0.63
N THR A 7 4.06 5.34 -0.94
CA THR A 7 4.86 6.09 -1.92
C THR A 7 4.23 6.02 -3.32
N LEU A 8 3.75 4.85 -3.73
CA LEU A 8 3.02 4.69 -5.00
C LEU A 8 1.69 5.46 -5.01
N GLU A 9 0.92 5.41 -3.91
CA GLU A 9 -0.31 6.19 -3.77
C GLU A 9 -0.03 7.69 -3.96
N ASN A 10 1.03 8.21 -3.36
CA ASN A 10 1.45 9.60 -3.51
C ASN A 10 1.86 9.93 -4.94
N GLN A 11 2.65 9.08 -5.62
CA GLN A 11 3.04 9.30 -7.01
C GLN A 11 1.83 9.30 -7.96
N ILE A 12 0.89 8.37 -7.77
CA ILE A 12 -0.34 8.33 -8.56
C ILE A 12 -1.23 9.53 -8.25
N LYS A 13 -1.28 9.99 -6.99
CA LYS A 13 -2.00 11.20 -6.62
C LYS A 13 -1.43 12.44 -7.32
N THR A 14 -0.10 12.59 -7.39
CA THR A 14 0.53 13.68 -8.15
C THR A 14 0.20 13.61 -9.64
N ALA A 15 0.18 12.42 -10.23
CA ALA A 15 -0.23 12.24 -11.63
C ALA A 15 -1.72 12.57 -11.85
N LEU A 16 -2.57 12.21 -10.88
CA LEU A 16 -3.99 12.55 -10.85
C LEU A 16 -4.22 14.06 -10.77
N ASP A 17 -3.49 14.76 -9.89
CA ASP A 17 -3.61 16.22 -9.74
C ASP A 17 -3.29 16.94 -11.06
N LYS A 18 -2.23 16.52 -11.77
CA LYS A 18 -1.91 17.03 -13.12
C LYS A 18 -3.02 16.74 -14.13
N PHE A 19 -3.59 15.53 -14.11
CA PHE A 19 -4.72 15.20 -14.97
C PHE A 19 -5.90 16.15 -14.73
N ILE A 20 -6.25 16.41 -13.47
CA ILE A 20 -7.36 17.30 -13.09
C ILE A 20 -7.10 18.73 -13.58
N GLU A 21 -5.87 19.22 -13.42
CA GLU A 21 -5.45 20.53 -13.93
C GLU A 21 -5.64 20.65 -15.45
N THR A 22 -5.25 19.61 -16.21
CA THR A 22 -5.42 19.63 -17.69
C THR A 22 -6.87 19.60 -18.15
N GLN A 23 -7.78 19.01 -17.38
CA GLN A 23 -9.19 18.92 -17.73
C GLN A 23 -10.01 20.15 -17.29
N CYS A 24 -9.40 21.09 -16.54
CA CYS A 24 -10.04 22.31 -16.03
C CYS A 24 -11.37 22.08 -15.27
N LYS A 25 -11.59 20.86 -14.75
CA LYS A 25 -12.83 20.46 -14.07
C LYS A 25 -12.50 19.97 -12.67
N LYS A 26 -13.09 20.61 -11.65
CA LYS A 26 -12.95 20.18 -10.25
C LYS A 26 -13.68 18.86 -10.03
N LEU A 27 -13.05 17.95 -9.30
CA LEU A 27 -13.71 16.75 -8.81
C LEU A 27 -14.79 17.10 -7.78
N SER A 28 -15.86 16.32 -7.84
CA SER A 28 -16.98 16.41 -6.89
C SER A 28 -16.62 15.86 -5.51
N LYS A 29 -15.66 14.92 -5.44
CA LYS A 29 -15.23 14.24 -4.21
C LYS A 29 -13.73 13.97 -4.23
N ASN A 30 -13.12 13.96 -3.04
CA ASN A 30 -11.76 13.48 -2.88
C ASN A 30 -11.70 11.97 -3.15
N LEU A 31 -11.06 11.56 -4.24
CA LEU A 31 -10.92 10.16 -4.62
C LEU A 31 -9.77 9.51 -3.84
N LYS A 32 -10.05 8.36 -3.24
CA LYS A 32 -9.00 7.52 -2.64
C LYS A 32 -8.30 6.77 -3.76
N VAL A 33 -6.99 6.98 -3.89
CA VAL A 33 -6.12 6.16 -4.74
C VAL A 33 -5.98 4.79 -4.08
N SER A 34 -6.30 3.72 -4.80
CA SER A 34 -6.04 2.33 -4.38
C SER A 34 -4.88 1.76 -5.18
N ILE A 35 -3.94 1.13 -4.48
CA ILE A 35 -2.83 0.38 -5.06
C ILE A 35 -2.98 -1.08 -4.63
N GLU A 36 -3.11 -1.95 -5.61
CA GLU A 36 -3.37 -3.38 -5.41
C GLU A 36 -2.40 -4.23 -6.22
N ARG A 37 -2.23 -5.50 -5.84
CA ARG A 37 -1.50 -6.45 -6.67
C ARG A 37 -2.38 -6.94 -7.81
N PRO A 38 -1.91 -6.92 -9.07
CA PRO A 38 -2.69 -7.41 -10.18
C PRO A 38 -2.89 -8.93 -10.05
N LYS A 39 -4.07 -9.42 -10.47
CA LYS A 39 -4.39 -10.85 -10.46
C LYS A 39 -3.44 -11.66 -11.35
N ASN A 40 -3.03 -11.08 -12.47
CA ASN A 40 -2.05 -11.66 -13.37
C ASN A 40 -0.71 -10.94 -13.22
N ARG A 41 0.33 -11.69 -12.81
CA ARG A 41 1.68 -11.16 -12.60
C ARG A 41 2.32 -10.59 -13.88
N SER A 42 1.86 -11.01 -15.07
CA SER A 42 2.35 -10.46 -16.34
C SER A 42 2.00 -8.99 -16.55
N TYR A 43 1.07 -8.44 -15.76
CA TYR A 43 0.73 -7.03 -15.82
C TYR A 43 1.65 -6.13 -14.99
N GLY A 44 2.49 -6.68 -14.11
CA GLY A 44 3.44 -5.94 -13.29
C GLY A 44 3.31 -6.27 -11.82
N ASP A 45 3.87 -5.42 -10.98
CA ASP A 45 3.97 -5.61 -9.54
C ASP A 45 2.74 -5.04 -8.80
N PHE A 46 2.25 -3.90 -9.28
CA PHE A 46 1.11 -3.18 -8.71
C PHE A 46 0.17 -2.68 -9.81
N SER A 47 -1.05 -2.33 -9.42
CA SER A 47 -2.05 -1.76 -10.30
C SER A 47 -2.93 -0.78 -9.55
N THR A 48 -3.46 0.21 -10.29
CA THR A 48 -4.52 1.10 -9.79
C THR A 48 -5.70 1.12 -10.74
N ASN A 49 -6.88 1.25 -10.15
CA ASN A 49 -8.18 1.28 -10.81
C ASN A 49 -8.78 2.71 -10.85
N ILE A 50 -7.98 3.73 -10.55
CA ILE A 50 -8.43 5.13 -10.38
C ILE A 50 -9.21 5.67 -11.59
N ALA A 51 -8.87 5.23 -12.80
CA ALA A 51 -9.51 5.67 -14.03
C ALA A 51 -11.00 5.27 -14.12
N PHE A 52 -11.42 4.16 -13.49
CA PHE A 52 -12.83 3.77 -13.45
C PHE A 52 -13.68 4.68 -12.56
N HIS A 53 -13.08 5.25 -11.52
CA HIS A 53 -13.77 6.22 -10.68
C HIS A 53 -13.97 7.54 -11.43
N LEU A 54 -12.97 7.94 -12.21
CA LEU A 54 -13.00 9.17 -13.00
C LEU A 54 -13.87 9.08 -14.25
N SER A 55 -14.00 7.91 -14.87
CA SER A 55 -14.81 7.75 -16.09
C SER A 55 -16.25 8.21 -15.92
N LYS A 56 -16.82 8.03 -14.72
CA LYS A 56 -18.16 8.50 -14.38
C LYS A 56 -18.24 10.04 -14.29
N GLU A 57 -17.24 10.68 -13.71
CA GLU A 57 -17.23 12.14 -13.50
C GLU A 57 -16.88 12.92 -14.77
N TYR A 58 -16.00 12.35 -15.61
CA TYR A 58 -15.52 12.99 -16.84
C TYR A 58 -16.26 12.51 -18.10
N ALA A 59 -17.17 11.54 -17.97
CA ALA A 59 -17.93 10.95 -19.08
C ALA A 59 -17.03 10.50 -20.26
N ALA A 60 -15.84 9.99 -19.94
CA ALA A 60 -14.82 9.57 -20.89
C ALA A 60 -14.43 8.10 -20.67
N SER A 61 -13.80 7.48 -21.66
CA SER A 61 -13.38 6.08 -21.57
C SER A 61 -12.36 5.89 -20.42
N PRO A 62 -12.51 4.88 -19.54
CA PRO A 62 -11.51 4.60 -18.51
C PRO A 62 -10.11 4.36 -19.09
N VAL A 63 -10.02 3.81 -20.31
CA VAL A 63 -8.72 3.59 -20.98
C VAL A 63 -8.05 4.91 -21.36
N GLU A 64 -8.81 5.87 -21.89
CA GLU A 64 -8.28 7.20 -22.28
C GLU A 64 -7.83 7.98 -21.04
N ILE A 65 -8.62 7.93 -19.97
CA ILE A 65 -8.26 8.53 -18.68
C ILE A 65 -7.00 7.87 -18.13
N ALA A 66 -6.94 6.54 -18.11
CA ALA A 66 -5.79 5.79 -17.65
C ALA A 66 -4.52 6.13 -18.45
N GLN A 67 -4.62 6.27 -19.77
CA GLN A 67 -3.50 6.66 -20.64
C GLN A 67 -2.98 8.05 -20.30
N THR A 68 -3.89 9.00 -20.10
CA THR A 68 -3.52 10.39 -19.77
C THR A 68 -2.85 10.45 -18.40
N ILE A 69 -3.41 9.81 -17.37
CA ILE A 69 -2.80 9.73 -16.04
C ILE A 69 -1.44 9.04 -16.11
N SER A 70 -1.35 7.91 -16.83
CA SER A 70 -0.11 7.15 -16.98
C SER A 70 1.01 7.99 -17.60
N SER A 71 0.68 8.95 -18.47
CA SER A 71 1.66 9.86 -19.08
C SER A 71 2.27 10.87 -18.09
N PHE A 72 1.59 11.13 -16.98
CA PHE A 72 2.06 12.01 -15.91
C PHE A 72 2.84 11.30 -14.81
N ILE A 73 2.88 9.97 -14.82
CA ILE A 73 3.64 9.17 -13.86
C ILE A 73 5.14 9.30 -14.16
N ASP A 74 5.91 9.63 -13.14
CA ASP A 74 7.37 9.67 -13.24
C ASP A 74 7.98 8.27 -13.18
N ASN A 75 8.46 7.77 -14.32
CA ASN A 75 9.06 6.43 -14.47
C ASN A 75 10.59 6.43 -14.26
N LYS A 76 11.17 7.37 -13.50
CA LYS A 76 12.63 7.48 -13.32
C LYS A 76 13.15 6.99 -11.98
N SER A 77 12.28 6.88 -10.97
CA SER A 77 12.66 6.56 -9.60
C SER A 77 12.14 5.19 -9.18
N LEU A 78 11.04 5.16 -8.44
CA LEU A 78 10.40 3.95 -7.90
C LEU A 78 9.79 3.07 -9.00
N ILE A 79 9.17 3.69 -10.01
CA ILE A 79 8.47 3.00 -11.09
C ILE A 79 9.40 2.89 -12.30
N GLU A 80 9.57 1.69 -12.85
CA GLU A 80 10.28 1.44 -14.11
C GLU A 80 9.42 1.75 -15.32
N SER A 81 8.15 1.33 -15.26
CA SER A 81 7.18 1.58 -16.32
C SER A 81 5.76 1.52 -15.80
N SER A 82 4.87 2.26 -16.47
CA SER A 82 3.43 2.19 -16.31
C SER A 82 2.78 1.76 -17.63
N LYS A 83 1.89 0.77 -17.58
CA LYS A 83 1.20 0.20 -18.74
C LYS A 83 -0.30 0.16 -18.50
N VAL A 84 -1.05 0.73 -19.42
CA VAL A 84 -2.52 0.69 -19.40
C VAL A 84 -3.00 -0.59 -20.05
N THR A 85 -3.88 -1.32 -19.37
CA THR A 85 -4.56 -2.49 -19.93
C THR A 85 -6.07 -2.28 -19.89
N ALA A 86 -6.77 -2.82 -20.89
CA ALA A 86 -8.22 -2.90 -20.84
C ALA A 86 -8.66 -3.66 -19.57
N PRO A 87 -9.73 -3.24 -18.88
CA PRO A 87 -10.66 -2.18 -19.26
C PRO A 87 -10.30 -0.75 -18.77
N GLY A 88 -9.08 -0.49 -18.29
CA GLY A 88 -8.67 0.83 -17.78
C GLY A 88 -7.79 0.79 -16.52
N PHE A 89 -7.09 -0.33 -16.28
CA PHE A 89 -6.11 -0.41 -15.19
C PHE A 89 -4.80 0.22 -15.61
N ILE A 90 -4.17 0.96 -14.70
CA ILE A 90 -2.78 1.39 -14.83
C ILE A 90 -1.94 0.41 -14.03
N ASN A 91 -1.14 -0.41 -14.72
CA ASN A 91 -0.26 -1.38 -14.08
C ASN A 91 1.16 -0.84 -14.02
N LEU A 92 1.84 -1.10 -12.92
CA LEU A 92 3.11 -0.52 -12.56
C LEU A 92 4.15 -1.64 -12.40
N VAL A 93 5.31 -1.44 -13.00
CA VAL A 93 6.50 -2.27 -12.79
C VAL A 93 7.48 -1.47 -11.93
N ILE A 94 7.97 -2.06 -10.85
CA ILE A 94 8.91 -1.41 -9.93
C ILE A 94 10.32 -1.45 -10.50
N ASN A 95 11.04 -0.35 -10.36
CA ASN A 95 12.43 -0.24 -10.77
C ASN A 95 13.31 -1.24 -9.99
N LYS A 96 13.95 -2.14 -10.74
CA LYS A 96 14.84 -3.17 -10.16
C LYS A 96 16.02 -2.57 -9.39
N GLN A 97 16.53 -1.41 -9.79
CA GLN A 97 17.62 -0.76 -9.09
C GLN A 97 17.17 -0.19 -7.74
N TRP A 98 15.97 0.41 -7.70
CA TRP A 98 15.35 0.81 -6.43
C TRP A 98 15.09 -0.40 -5.53
N LEU A 99 14.58 -1.51 -6.09
CA LEU A 99 14.32 -2.73 -5.31
C LEU A 99 15.62 -3.30 -4.72
N LYS A 100 16.72 -3.30 -5.48
CA LYS A 100 18.04 -3.71 -4.99
C LYS A 100 18.55 -2.80 -3.88
N SER A 101 18.31 -1.48 -3.95
CA SER A 101 18.76 -0.57 -2.90
C SER A 101 18.06 -0.83 -1.57
N GLN A 102 16.85 -1.40 -1.57
CA GLN A 102 16.14 -1.78 -0.34
C GLN A 102 16.89 -2.85 0.48
N VAL A 103 17.75 -3.66 -0.15
CA VAL A 103 18.56 -4.65 0.59
C VAL A 103 19.52 -3.97 1.56
N ASN A 104 20.09 -2.82 1.16
CA ASN A 104 20.96 -2.04 2.04
C ASN A 104 20.16 -1.43 3.19
N GLU A 105 18.99 -0.85 2.91
CA GLU A 105 18.06 -0.31 3.92
C GLU A 105 17.66 -1.38 4.95
N ILE A 106 17.34 -2.59 4.50
CA ILE A 106 17.02 -3.73 5.39
C ILE A 106 18.21 -4.06 6.28
N ARG A 107 19.42 -4.14 5.71
CA ARG A 107 20.64 -4.49 6.44
C ARG A 107 20.99 -3.42 7.49
N GLU A 108 20.82 -2.14 7.15
CA GLU A 108 21.05 -1.01 8.05
C GLU A 108 20.02 -0.94 9.18
N ALA A 109 18.75 -1.25 8.88
CA ALA A 109 17.69 -1.34 9.88
C ALA A 109 17.89 -2.52 10.85
N SER A 110 18.47 -3.63 10.38
CA SER A 110 18.81 -4.82 11.18
C SER A 110 17.59 -5.31 12.00
N SER A 111 17.72 -5.49 13.32
CA SER A 111 16.65 -5.94 14.21
C SER A 111 15.46 -4.97 14.34
N ARG A 112 15.59 -3.74 13.81
CA ARG A 112 14.51 -2.75 13.72
C ARG A 112 13.80 -2.76 12.37
N PHE A 113 14.20 -3.65 11.46
CA PHE A 113 13.49 -3.79 10.19
C PHE A 113 12.06 -4.27 10.46
N GLY A 114 11.08 -3.50 10.00
CA GLY A 114 9.66 -3.73 10.26
C GLY A 114 9.08 -2.89 11.41
N ASP A 115 9.92 -2.20 12.18
CA ASP A 115 9.45 -1.24 13.19
C ASP A 115 8.74 -0.05 12.52
N SER A 116 7.67 0.45 13.16
CA SER A 116 6.78 1.44 12.54
C SER A 116 6.07 2.34 13.55
N ASN A 117 6.32 3.65 13.49
CA ASN A 117 5.72 4.66 14.38
C ASN A 117 4.22 4.97 14.10
N ILE A 118 3.40 3.98 13.71
CA ILE A 118 1.95 4.14 13.56
C ILE A 118 1.30 4.43 14.92
N GLY A 119 1.85 3.87 15.99
CA GLY A 119 1.37 4.05 17.35
C GLY A 119 1.55 5.47 17.91
N ASN A 120 2.42 6.31 17.34
CA ASN A 120 2.71 7.67 17.82
C ASN A 120 2.93 7.75 19.34
N ASN A 121 3.76 6.85 19.90
CA ASN A 121 4.00 6.72 21.35
C ASN A 121 2.75 6.41 22.21
N SER A 122 1.70 5.85 21.62
CA SER A 122 0.50 5.45 22.37
C SER A 122 0.76 4.19 23.19
N ASN A 123 0.19 4.13 24.39
CA ASN A 123 0.20 2.94 25.22
C ASN A 123 -0.96 2.01 24.85
N VAL A 124 -0.68 0.72 24.71
CA VAL A 124 -1.69 -0.31 24.45
C VAL A 124 -1.59 -1.40 25.51
N GLN A 125 -2.71 -1.73 26.15
CA GLN A 125 -2.80 -2.86 27.08
C GLN A 125 -3.25 -4.11 26.33
N VAL A 126 -2.48 -5.18 26.45
CA VAL A 126 -2.82 -6.50 25.90
C VAL A 126 -3.01 -7.46 27.07
N GLU A 127 -4.25 -7.83 27.35
CA GLU A 127 -4.59 -8.86 28.34
C GLU A 127 -4.82 -10.19 27.62
N TYR A 128 -4.14 -11.26 28.08
CA TYR A 128 -4.28 -12.58 27.49
C TYR A 128 -3.97 -13.69 28.50
N VAL A 129 -4.37 -14.92 28.17
CA VAL A 129 -4.39 -16.11 29.05
C VAL A 129 -5.44 -16.01 30.16
N SER A 130 -5.30 -15.09 31.12
CA SER A 130 -6.25 -14.83 32.24
C SER A 130 -6.95 -16.08 32.79
N VAL A 131 -6.19 -17.16 32.96
CA VAL A 131 -6.75 -18.47 33.34
C VAL A 131 -7.05 -18.51 34.83
N ASN A 132 -8.18 -19.11 35.20
CA ASN A 132 -8.52 -19.39 36.59
C ASN A 132 -7.47 -20.33 37.23
N PRO A 133 -6.84 -19.96 38.36
CA PRO A 133 -5.75 -20.72 38.97
C PRO A 133 -6.14 -22.09 39.53
N THR A 134 -7.42 -22.47 39.50
CA THR A 134 -7.92 -23.74 40.03
C THR A 134 -8.04 -24.85 38.99
N GLY A 135 -7.98 -24.52 37.68
CA GLY A 135 -8.14 -25.47 36.58
C GLY A 135 -6.83 -25.97 35.97
N VAL A 136 -6.87 -27.14 35.32
CA VAL A 136 -5.71 -27.68 34.58
C VAL A 136 -5.49 -26.87 33.30
N LEU A 137 -4.22 -26.56 32.98
CA LEU A 137 -3.89 -25.90 31.72
C LEU A 137 -4.09 -26.87 30.53
N HIS A 138 -4.76 -26.39 29.48
CA HIS A 138 -4.98 -27.15 28.25
C HIS A 138 -4.64 -26.34 27.00
N ILE A 139 -4.69 -26.97 25.83
CA ILE A 139 -4.30 -26.37 24.54
C ILE A 139 -5.03 -25.07 24.20
N GLY A 140 -6.28 -24.90 24.62
CA GLY A 140 -7.01 -23.63 24.50
C GLY A 140 -6.31 -22.45 25.18
N HIS A 141 -5.73 -22.64 26.36
CA HIS A 141 -4.95 -21.61 27.06
C HIS A 141 -3.64 -21.31 26.35
N ALA A 142 -2.96 -22.34 25.85
CA ALA A 142 -1.72 -22.18 25.06
C ALA A 142 -1.98 -21.37 23.78
N ARG A 143 -3.11 -21.59 23.09
CA ARG A 143 -3.52 -20.76 21.94
C ARG A 143 -3.71 -19.30 22.34
N GLY A 144 -4.40 -19.03 23.46
CA GLY A 144 -4.57 -17.69 24.00
C GLY A 144 -3.23 -17.02 24.34
N ALA A 145 -2.30 -17.79 24.92
CA ALA A 145 -0.94 -17.35 25.23
C ALA A 145 -0.18 -16.92 23.97
N VAL A 146 -0.10 -17.80 22.96
CA VAL A 146 0.64 -17.53 21.72
C VAL A 146 0.07 -16.33 20.95
N ILE A 147 -1.26 -16.22 20.86
CA ILE A 147 -1.90 -15.10 20.15
C ILE A 147 -1.61 -13.78 20.87
N GLY A 148 -1.83 -13.74 22.18
CA GLY A 148 -1.62 -12.51 22.95
C GLY A 148 -0.16 -12.07 23.01
N ASP A 149 0.76 -13.02 23.17
CA ASP A 149 2.22 -12.76 23.10
C ASP A 149 2.62 -12.24 21.71
N THR A 150 2.13 -12.87 20.64
CA THR A 150 2.42 -12.44 19.26
C THR A 150 1.89 -11.03 18.99
N ILE A 151 0.66 -10.72 19.43
CA ILE A 151 0.08 -9.38 19.29
C ILE A 151 0.90 -8.36 20.09
N SER A 152 1.28 -8.69 21.32
CA SER A 152 2.13 -7.83 22.17
C SER A 152 3.48 -7.55 21.50
N ASN A 153 4.11 -8.59 20.93
CA ASN A 153 5.35 -8.47 20.19
C ASN A 153 5.21 -7.58 18.95
N VAL A 154 4.15 -7.74 18.15
CA VAL A 154 3.91 -6.86 16.99
C VAL A 154 3.67 -5.42 17.42
N LEU A 155 2.87 -5.18 18.46
CA LEU A 155 2.58 -3.84 18.97
C LEU A 155 3.79 -3.18 19.64
N SER A 156 4.74 -3.96 20.15
CA SER A 156 6.00 -3.43 20.69
C SER A 156 6.97 -2.94 19.61
N LYS A 157 6.72 -3.28 18.34
CA LYS A 157 7.48 -2.83 17.16
C LYS A 157 6.90 -1.53 16.58
N ASN A 158 6.15 -0.77 17.38
CA ASN A 158 5.70 0.57 17.01
C ASN A 158 6.80 1.62 17.26
#